data_AF-A0AAF0CSQ3-F1
#
_entry.id   AF-A0AAF0CSQ3-F1
#
_cell.length_a   1.000
_cell.length_b   1.000
_cell.length_c   1.000
_cell.angle_alpha   90.00
_cell.angle_beta   90.00
_cell.angle_gamma   90.00
#
_symmetry.space_group_name_H-M   'P 1'
#
loop_
_entity.id
_entity.type
_entity.pdbx_description
1 polymer ?
#
loop_
_entity_poly.entity_id
_entity_poly.type
_entity_poly.pdbx_seq_one_letter_code
_entity_poly.pdbx_strand_id
1 'polypeptide(L)'
;MPLLTIVPPMPGAEKRFKPFVEFVRSCGWEAEFVQIRWEGRQPAFGNTSIFDQVGAQTASKVVMGFSLGALYAHLGALTAKHLILGSISPFFLEDDDEPDRWMISLQEGNAATPADVLVGRKEDAQMHRRAESIRDFYAQSTYTVVAKADHELWHPNYLAAFAKALTRLEQ
;
A
#
# COMPACT_ATOMS: atom_id res chain seq x y z
N MET A 1 11.13 -14.91 -12.97
CA MET A 1 11.12 -14.40 -11.58
C MET A 1 9.86 -13.58 -11.42
N PRO A 2 9.05 -13.80 -10.38
CA PRO A 2 7.83 -13.01 -10.15
C PRO A 2 8.18 -11.52 -9.92
N LEU A 3 7.25 -10.63 -10.26
CA LEU A 3 7.45 -9.17 -10.26
C LEU A 3 6.54 -8.51 -9.23
N LEU A 4 7.11 -7.67 -8.38
CA LEU A 4 6.40 -6.80 -7.44
C LEU A 4 6.36 -5.37 -7.99
N THR A 5 5.16 -4.84 -8.21
CA THR A 5 4.96 -3.46 -8.64
C THR A 5 4.75 -2.57 -7.41
N ILE A 6 5.69 -1.68 -7.13
CA ILE A 6 5.66 -0.81 -5.96
C ILE A 6 5.01 0.52 -6.32
N VAL A 7 3.99 0.92 -5.56
CA VAL A 7 3.38 2.25 -5.64
C VAL A 7 4.11 3.17 -4.64
N PRO A 8 4.93 4.12 -5.12
CA PRO A 8 5.66 5.01 -4.24
C PRO A 8 4.72 6.04 -3.57
N PRO A 9 5.05 6.54 -2.37
CA PRO A 9 4.26 7.59 -1.72
C PRO A 9 4.43 8.96 -2.40
N MET A 10 5.48 9.15 -3.19
CA MET A 10 5.76 10.41 -3.90
C MET A 10 6.68 10.16 -5.11
N PRO A 11 6.65 11.02 -6.15
CA PRO A 11 7.58 10.94 -7.27
C PRO A 11 9.05 10.96 -6.80
N GLY A 12 9.91 10.12 -7.38
CA GLY A 12 11.34 10.10 -7.02
C GLY A 12 11.69 9.32 -5.75
N ALA A 13 10.72 8.67 -5.10
CA ALA A 13 10.95 7.90 -3.88
C ALA A 13 11.75 6.60 -4.09
N GLU A 14 11.97 6.17 -5.33
CA GLU A 14 12.63 4.90 -5.68
C GLU A 14 14.02 4.79 -5.04
N LYS A 15 14.74 5.91 -4.95
CA LYS A 15 16.07 5.95 -4.30
C LYS A 15 16.00 5.55 -2.83
N ARG A 16 14.94 5.94 -2.12
CA ARG A 16 14.73 5.61 -0.70
C ARG A 16 14.31 4.14 -0.52
N PHE A 17 13.67 3.55 -1.54
CA PHE A 17 13.25 2.16 -1.54
C PHE A 17 14.37 1.18 -1.94
N LYS A 18 15.58 1.65 -2.29
CA LYS A 18 16.68 0.77 -2.71
C LYS A 18 16.95 -0.40 -1.73
N PRO A 19 17.02 -0.19 -0.40
CA PRO A 19 17.21 -1.31 0.53
C PRO A 19 16.06 -2.33 0.48
N PHE A 20 14.82 -1.83 0.29
CA PHE A 20 13.65 -2.69 0.14
C PHE A 20 13.69 -3.49 -1.17
N VAL A 21 14.13 -2.88 -2.28
CA VAL A 21 14.30 -3.57 -3.57
C VAL A 21 15.34 -4.68 -3.47
N GLU A 22 16.47 -4.42 -2.78
CA GLU A 22 17.49 -5.44 -2.53
C GLU A 22 16.92 -6.61 -1.70
N PHE A 23 16.08 -6.31 -0.70
CA PHE A 23 15.34 -7.32 0.06
C PHE A 23 14.33 -8.11 -0.78
N VAL A 24 13.55 -7.45 -1.66
CA VAL A 24 12.62 -8.13 -2.58
C VAL A 24 13.37 -9.11 -3.49
N ARG A 25 14.54 -8.69 -4.00
CA ARG A 25 15.43 -9.56 -4.78
C ARG A 25 15.98 -10.74 -3.99
N SER A 26 16.34 -10.54 -2.72
CA SER A 26 16.78 -11.67 -1.88
C SER A 26 15.65 -12.66 -1.56
N CYS A 27 14.39 -12.24 -1.70
CA CYS A 27 13.21 -13.11 -1.65
C CYS A 27 12.90 -13.81 -2.98
N GLY A 28 13.72 -13.62 -4.03
CA GLY A 28 13.50 -14.25 -5.34
C GLY A 28 12.49 -13.52 -6.22
N TRP A 29 12.25 -12.21 -6.00
CA TRP A 29 11.33 -11.38 -6.79
C TRP A 29 12.08 -10.22 -7.45
N GLU A 30 11.61 -9.77 -8.61
CA GLU A 30 11.99 -8.45 -9.13
C GLU A 30 11.06 -7.36 -8.59
N ALA A 31 11.53 -6.11 -8.63
CA ALA A 31 10.71 -4.95 -8.30
C ALA A 31 10.72 -3.93 -9.43
N GLU A 32 9.56 -3.36 -9.71
CA GLU A 32 9.39 -2.16 -10.54
C GLU A 32 8.60 -1.10 -9.77
N PHE A 33 8.59 0.14 -10.26
CA PHE A 33 7.88 1.25 -9.62
C PHE A 33 6.85 1.85 -10.55
N VAL A 34 5.65 2.07 -10.03
CA VAL A 34 4.65 2.92 -10.67
C VAL A 34 5.22 4.33 -10.80
N GLN A 35 5.19 4.86 -12.01
CA GLN A 35 5.59 6.23 -12.29
C GLN A 35 4.41 7.16 -11.99
N ILE A 36 4.55 7.97 -10.96
CA ILE A 36 3.54 8.96 -10.57
C ILE A 36 4.04 10.38 -10.79
N ARG A 37 3.11 11.27 -11.11
CA ARG A 37 3.31 12.71 -11.18
C ARG A 37 2.34 13.40 -10.24
N TRP A 38 2.89 14.33 -9.49
CA TRP A 38 2.13 15.22 -8.63
C TRP A 38 1.81 16.50 -9.37
N GLU A 39 0.52 16.82 -9.45
CA GLU A 39 0.03 18.07 -10.04
C GLU A 39 -0.44 18.99 -8.91
N GLY A 40 0.04 20.24 -8.91
CA GLY A 40 -0.36 21.23 -7.90
C GLY A 40 0.21 21.00 -6.50
N ARG A 41 -0.47 21.57 -5.49
CA ARG A 41 -0.07 21.52 -4.08
C ARG A 41 -0.20 20.10 -3.52
N GLN A 42 0.71 19.73 -2.61
CA GLN A 42 0.78 18.38 -2.05
C GLN A 42 0.58 18.39 -0.52
N PRO A 43 -0.15 17.41 0.04
CA PRO A 43 -0.94 16.39 -0.66
C PRO A 43 -2.07 17.02 -1.49
N ALA A 44 -2.30 16.49 -2.70
CA ALA A 44 -3.29 17.05 -3.62
C ALA A 44 -4.72 16.59 -3.29
N PHE A 45 -5.17 16.89 -2.06
CA PHE A 45 -6.53 16.59 -1.64
C PHE A 45 -7.55 17.17 -2.63
N GLY A 46 -8.52 16.34 -3.04
CA GLY A 46 -9.51 16.68 -4.07
C GLY A 46 -9.06 16.43 -5.52
N ASN A 47 -7.80 16.08 -5.77
CA ASN A 47 -7.33 15.59 -7.07
C ASN A 47 -7.18 14.06 -7.04
N THR A 48 -7.84 13.38 -7.97
CA THR A 48 -7.87 11.92 -8.09
C THR A 48 -7.02 11.37 -9.23
N SER A 49 -6.34 12.22 -10.02
CA SER A 49 -5.56 11.81 -11.20
C SER A 49 -4.41 10.84 -10.86
N ILE A 50 -3.97 10.82 -9.60
CA ILE A 50 -2.98 9.87 -9.10
C ILE A 50 -3.48 8.41 -9.19
N PHE A 51 -4.77 8.17 -8.97
CA PHE A 51 -5.36 6.83 -8.96
C PHE A 51 -5.42 6.26 -10.39
N ASP A 52 -5.76 7.10 -11.37
CA ASP A 52 -5.73 6.71 -12.79
C ASP A 52 -4.31 6.36 -13.25
N GLN A 53 -3.31 7.13 -12.81
CA GLN A 53 -1.90 6.85 -13.09
C GLN A 53 -1.46 5.50 -12.51
N VAL A 54 -1.90 5.17 -11.30
CA VAL A 54 -1.64 3.87 -10.67
C VAL A 54 -2.33 2.76 -11.46
N GLY A 55 -3.63 2.88 -11.72
CA GLY A 55 -4.43 1.87 -12.41
C GLY A 55 -3.89 1.50 -13.79
N ALA A 56 -3.40 2.48 -14.55
CA ALA A 56 -2.80 2.27 -15.87
C ALA A 56 -1.54 1.37 -15.85
N GLN A 57 -0.90 1.20 -14.68
CA GLN A 57 0.38 0.51 -14.53
C GLN A 57 0.30 -0.78 -13.74
N THR A 58 -0.84 -1.10 -13.12
CA THR A 58 -0.97 -2.17 -12.12
C THR A 58 -1.88 -3.33 -12.52
N ALA A 59 -2.53 -3.26 -13.68
CA ALA A 59 -3.45 -4.30 -14.14
C ALA A 59 -2.82 -5.69 -14.16
N SER A 60 -3.48 -6.66 -13.51
CA SER A 60 -3.05 -8.07 -13.38
C SER A 60 -1.69 -8.28 -12.68
N LYS A 61 -1.17 -7.27 -11.95
CA LYS A 61 0.12 -7.36 -11.24
C LYS A 61 -0.08 -7.62 -9.74
N VAL A 62 0.98 -8.08 -9.07
CA VAL A 62 1.06 -8.03 -7.60
C VAL A 62 1.59 -6.66 -7.23
N VAL A 63 0.80 -5.92 -6.45
CA VAL A 63 1.07 -4.51 -6.16
C VAL A 63 1.30 -4.33 -4.68
N MET A 64 2.31 -3.55 -4.33
CA MET A 64 2.58 -3.18 -2.95
C MET A 64 2.59 -1.66 -2.81
N GLY A 65 2.00 -1.18 -1.72
CA GLY A 65 2.14 0.18 -1.28
C GLY A 65 2.44 0.23 0.21
N PHE A 66 3.11 1.28 0.64
CA PHE A 66 3.34 1.58 2.05
C PHE A 66 2.91 3.03 2.35
N SER A 67 2.25 3.27 3.48
CA SER A 67 1.78 4.61 3.86
C SER A 67 0.88 5.21 2.76
N LEU A 68 1.22 6.40 2.27
CA LEU A 68 0.49 7.06 1.19
C LEU A 68 0.48 6.25 -0.11
N GLY A 69 1.54 5.47 -0.37
CA GLY A 69 1.57 4.54 -1.51
C GLY A 69 0.56 3.39 -1.36
N ALA A 70 0.26 2.95 -0.15
CA ALA A 70 -0.78 1.95 0.10
C ALA A 70 -2.18 2.52 -0.17
N LEU A 71 -2.40 3.79 0.17
CA LEU A 71 -3.64 4.48 -0.17
C LEU A 71 -3.82 4.58 -1.68
N TYR A 72 -2.78 5.00 -2.40
CA TYR A 72 -2.80 5.07 -3.86
C TYR A 72 -3.03 3.70 -4.51
N ALA A 73 -2.43 2.64 -3.95
CA ALA A 73 -2.64 1.27 -4.43
C ALA A 73 -4.08 0.80 -4.19
N HIS A 74 -4.64 1.03 -3.00
CA HIS A 74 -6.00 0.62 -2.66
C HIS A 74 -7.05 1.26 -3.58
N LEU A 75 -6.91 2.56 -3.89
CA LEU A 75 -7.87 3.30 -4.72
C LEU A 75 -7.57 3.22 -6.22
N GLY A 76 -6.31 3.08 -6.62
CA GLY A 76 -5.91 3.12 -8.03
C GLY A 76 -5.71 1.75 -8.68
N ALA A 77 -5.23 0.75 -7.94
CA ALA A 77 -4.86 -0.56 -8.50
C ALA A 77 -6.04 -1.54 -8.60
N LEU A 78 -7.18 -1.06 -9.06
CA LEU A 78 -8.48 -1.75 -9.04
C LEU A 78 -8.50 -3.08 -9.80
N THR A 79 -7.60 -3.28 -10.76
CA THR A 79 -7.50 -4.50 -11.56
C THR A 79 -6.22 -5.29 -11.26
N ALA A 80 -5.56 -5.02 -10.14
CA ALA A 80 -4.41 -5.80 -9.69
C ALA A 80 -4.82 -7.26 -9.40
N LYS A 81 -3.84 -8.16 -9.54
CA LYS A 81 -4.00 -9.58 -9.16
C LYS A 81 -4.05 -9.74 -7.64
N HIS A 82 -3.26 -8.94 -6.91
CA HIS A 82 -3.16 -9.00 -5.45
C HIS A 82 -2.59 -7.69 -4.92
N LEU A 83 -3.01 -7.25 -3.73
CA LEU A 83 -2.50 -6.07 -3.04
C LEU A 83 -1.75 -6.43 -1.75
N ILE A 84 -0.64 -5.75 -1.48
CA ILE A 84 0.04 -5.77 -0.18
C ILE A 84 0.09 -4.34 0.35
N LEU A 85 -0.68 -4.07 1.39
CA LEU A 85 -0.94 -2.73 1.92
C LEU A 85 -0.32 -2.59 3.32
N GLY A 86 0.82 -1.89 3.40
CA GLY A 86 1.50 -1.63 4.67
C GLY A 86 1.21 -0.24 5.23
N SER A 87 0.80 -0.17 6.50
CA SER A 87 0.56 1.08 7.24
C SER A 87 -0.22 2.14 6.45
N ILE A 88 -1.32 1.77 5.80
CA ILE A 88 -2.08 2.66 4.92
C ILE A 88 -2.45 3.99 5.61
N SER A 89 -2.21 5.14 4.96
CA SER A 89 -2.37 6.48 5.57
C SER A 89 -3.83 6.93 5.80
N PRO A 90 -4.11 7.84 6.76
CA PRO A 90 -5.45 8.32 7.15
C PRO A 90 -6.19 9.26 6.19
N PHE A 91 -6.03 9.02 4.90
CA PHE A 91 -6.53 9.85 3.82
C PHE A 91 -8.04 9.85 3.51
N PHE A 92 -8.87 9.05 4.17
CA PHE A 92 -10.20 8.73 3.66
C PHE A 92 -11.32 9.59 4.24
N LEU A 93 -12.48 9.60 3.59
CA LEU A 93 -13.68 10.26 4.10
C LEU A 93 -14.02 9.82 5.53
N GLU A 94 -13.81 8.54 5.83
CA GLU A 94 -14.06 7.86 7.11
C GLU A 94 -13.02 8.17 8.20
N ASP A 95 -11.91 8.84 7.88
CA ASP A 95 -10.90 9.23 8.86
C ASP A 95 -11.30 10.57 9.53
N ASP A 96 -12.16 10.48 10.55
CA ASP A 96 -12.72 11.65 11.25
C ASP A 96 -11.68 12.56 11.92
N ASP A 97 -10.55 12.00 12.34
CA ASP A 97 -9.51 12.73 13.08
C ASP A 97 -8.60 13.59 12.16
N GLU A 98 -8.66 13.42 10.83
CA GLU A 98 -7.87 14.22 9.88
C GLU A 98 -8.68 15.42 9.34
N PRO A 99 -8.27 16.66 9.57
CA PRO A 99 -8.97 17.83 9.03
C PRO A 99 -8.83 17.96 7.51
N ASP A 100 -7.69 17.54 6.97
CA ASP A 100 -7.38 17.57 5.54
C ASP A 100 -7.26 16.13 5.01
N ARG A 101 -8.16 15.74 4.10
CA ARG A 101 -8.22 14.38 3.56
C ARG A 101 -8.75 14.34 2.14
N TRP A 102 -8.56 13.21 1.45
CA TRP A 102 -9.33 12.96 0.25
C TRP A 102 -10.76 12.69 0.70
N MET A 103 -11.71 13.46 0.19
CA MET A 103 -13.14 13.25 0.42
C MET A 103 -13.65 12.06 -0.41
N ILE A 104 -12.96 10.93 -0.28
CA ILE A 104 -13.08 9.71 -1.06
C ILE A 104 -13.22 8.58 -0.07
N SER A 105 -14.22 7.73 -0.30
CA SER A 105 -14.47 6.58 0.57
C SER A 105 -13.43 5.50 0.32
N LEU A 106 -13.00 4.83 1.39
CA LEU A 106 -12.25 3.57 1.26
C LEU A 106 -13.03 2.49 0.48
N GLN A 107 -14.35 2.64 0.33
CA GLN A 107 -15.17 1.71 -0.44
C GLN A 107 -14.98 1.86 -1.96
N GLU A 108 -14.29 2.90 -2.43
CA GLU A 108 -13.99 3.10 -3.85
C GLU A 108 -12.88 2.18 -4.38
N GLY A 109 -12.25 1.38 -3.52
CA GLY A 109 -11.37 0.29 -3.94
C GLY A 109 -12.12 -0.85 -4.65
N ASN A 110 -11.41 -1.95 -4.94
CA ASN A 110 -12.03 -3.18 -5.46
C ASN A 110 -11.99 -4.31 -4.42
N ALA A 111 -13.11 -4.58 -3.75
CA ALA A 111 -13.22 -5.61 -2.71
C ALA A 111 -12.94 -7.04 -3.22
N ALA A 112 -13.05 -7.27 -4.54
CA ALA A 112 -12.78 -8.58 -5.15
C ALA A 112 -11.28 -8.86 -5.31
N THR A 113 -10.42 -7.85 -5.24
CA THR A 113 -8.97 -8.04 -5.30
C THR A 113 -8.47 -8.57 -3.94
N PRO A 114 -7.77 -9.72 -3.90
CA PRO A 114 -7.23 -10.22 -2.65
C PRO A 114 -6.14 -9.29 -2.08
N ALA A 115 -6.09 -9.15 -0.75
CA ALA A 115 -5.19 -8.20 -0.10
C ALA A 115 -4.48 -8.76 1.14
N ASP A 116 -3.23 -8.39 1.36
CA ASP A 116 -2.58 -8.46 2.67
C ASP A 116 -2.57 -7.07 3.29
N VAL A 117 -3.14 -6.92 4.49
CA VAL A 117 -3.19 -5.65 5.22
C VAL A 117 -2.26 -5.75 6.42
N LEU A 118 -1.28 -4.85 6.51
CA LEU A 118 -0.26 -4.83 7.55
C LEU A 118 -0.28 -3.48 8.27
N VAL A 119 -0.16 -3.50 9.60
CA VAL A 119 -0.07 -2.29 10.42
C VAL A 119 0.92 -2.49 11.58
N GLY A 120 1.69 -1.47 11.91
CA GLY A 120 2.72 -1.52 12.94
C GLY A 120 2.06 -1.53 14.31
N ARG A 121 2.49 -2.43 15.20
CA ARG A 121 1.91 -2.53 16.55
C ARG A 121 2.02 -1.23 17.35
N LYS A 122 3.04 -0.41 17.09
CA LYS A 122 3.26 0.86 17.81
C LYS A 122 2.60 2.06 17.15
N GLU A 123 1.93 1.88 16.02
CA GLU A 123 1.17 2.96 15.39
C GLU A 123 -0.06 3.33 16.24
N ASP A 124 -0.57 4.54 16.04
CA ASP A 124 -1.67 5.07 16.83
C ASP A 124 -3.00 4.36 16.56
N ALA A 125 -3.98 4.62 17.42
CA ALA A 125 -5.30 3.99 17.35
C ALA A 125 -6.03 4.26 16.02
N GLN A 126 -5.78 5.39 15.36
CA GLN A 126 -6.41 5.71 14.08
C GLN A 126 -5.85 4.84 12.96
N MET A 127 -4.52 4.66 12.90
CA MET A 127 -3.87 3.74 11.96
C MET A 127 -4.42 2.30 12.11
N HIS A 128 -4.63 1.84 13.35
CA HIS A 128 -5.21 0.52 13.62
C HIS A 128 -6.66 0.41 13.15
N ARG A 129 -7.54 1.35 13.56
CA ARG A 129 -8.95 1.34 13.14
C ARG A 129 -9.09 1.33 11.62
N ARG A 130 -8.31 2.15 10.91
CA ARG A 130 -8.35 2.16 9.45
C ARG A 130 -7.85 0.87 8.83
N ALA A 131 -6.77 0.29 9.35
CA ALA A 131 -6.28 -0.99 8.85
C ALA A 131 -7.33 -2.11 9.05
N GLU A 132 -8.10 -2.06 10.14
CA GLU A 132 -9.24 -2.97 10.35
C GLU A 132 -10.38 -2.70 9.35
N SER A 133 -10.76 -1.45 9.12
CA SER A 133 -11.77 -1.09 8.10
C SER A 133 -11.37 -1.55 6.70
N ILE A 134 -10.10 -1.39 6.33
CA ILE A 134 -9.56 -1.83 5.04
C ILE A 134 -9.53 -3.37 4.96
N ARG A 135 -9.18 -4.07 6.04
CA ARG A 135 -9.28 -5.53 6.10
C ARG A 135 -10.72 -5.99 5.84
N ASP A 136 -11.69 -5.37 6.51
CA ASP A 136 -13.11 -5.75 6.45
C ASP A 136 -13.76 -5.42 5.12
N PHE A 137 -13.21 -4.45 4.37
CA PHE A 137 -13.63 -4.13 3.01
C PHE A 137 -13.35 -5.27 2.02
N TYR A 138 -12.17 -5.90 2.08
CA TYR A 138 -11.79 -6.91 1.10
C TYR A 138 -12.45 -8.27 1.38
N ALA A 139 -13.03 -8.88 0.35
CA ALA A 139 -13.67 -10.19 0.45
C ALA A 139 -12.67 -11.32 0.80
N GLN A 140 -11.41 -11.16 0.38
CA GLN A 140 -10.31 -12.04 0.73
C GLN A 140 -9.12 -11.23 1.23
N SER A 141 -8.92 -11.19 2.54
CA SER A 141 -7.79 -10.50 3.14
C SER A 141 -7.02 -11.32 4.17
N THR A 142 -5.74 -10.97 4.34
CA THR A 142 -5.01 -11.27 5.57
C THR A 142 -4.79 -9.98 6.36
N TYR A 143 -4.69 -10.10 7.68
CA TYR A 143 -4.45 -8.97 8.56
C TYR A 143 -3.31 -9.27 9.52
N THR A 144 -2.27 -8.42 9.50
CA THR A 144 -1.08 -8.60 10.32
C THR A 144 -0.76 -7.34 11.11
N VAL A 145 -0.86 -7.45 12.44
CA VAL A 145 -0.27 -6.47 13.36
C VAL A 145 1.21 -6.79 13.52
N VAL A 146 2.07 -6.00 12.89
CA VAL A 146 3.52 -6.20 12.85
C VAL A 146 4.13 -5.85 14.21
N ALA A 147 4.59 -6.88 14.93
CA ALA A 147 5.11 -6.72 16.28
C ALA A 147 6.28 -5.72 16.33
N LYS A 148 6.34 -4.90 17.39
CA LYS A 148 7.42 -3.93 17.68
C LYS A 148 7.65 -2.81 16.63
N ALA A 149 7.03 -2.90 15.46
CA ALA A 149 7.16 -1.92 14.40
C ALA A 149 6.32 -0.67 14.68
N ASP A 150 6.91 0.46 14.36
CA ASP A 150 6.27 1.76 14.13
C ASP A 150 6.03 1.94 12.61
N HIS A 151 5.81 3.17 12.17
CA HIS A 151 5.54 3.52 10.78
C HIS A 151 6.81 3.52 9.91
N GLU A 152 7.52 2.39 9.86
CA GLU A 152 8.83 2.26 9.25
C GLU A 152 8.90 0.99 8.38
N LEU A 153 8.82 1.15 7.06
CA LEU A 153 8.81 0.05 6.09
C LEU A 153 10.00 -0.92 6.25
N TRP A 154 11.19 -0.39 6.58
CA TRP A 154 12.41 -1.16 6.71
C TRP A 154 12.59 -1.81 8.09
N HIS A 155 11.62 -1.68 8.99
CA HIS A 155 11.65 -2.40 10.25
C HIS A 155 11.74 -3.92 9.98
N PRO A 156 12.64 -4.68 10.65
CA PRO A 156 12.87 -6.09 10.33
C PRO A 156 11.61 -6.96 10.35
N ASN A 157 10.67 -6.65 11.25
CA ASN A 157 9.41 -7.39 11.33
C ASN A 157 8.44 -7.06 10.17
N TYR A 158 8.53 -5.87 9.57
CA TYR A 158 7.81 -5.57 8.34
C TYR A 158 8.39 -6.40 7.19
N LEU A 159 9.72 -6.39 7.04
CA LEU A 159 10.40 -7.19 6.02
C LEU A 159 10.05 -8.68 6.16
N ALA A 160 10.03 -9.23 7.37
CA ALA A 160 9.62 -10.60 7.61
C ALA A 160 8.15 -10.87 7.19
N ALA A 161 7.24 -9.93 7.44
CA ALA A 161 5.85 -10.05 7.03
C ALA A 161 5.70 -9.96 5.50
N PHE A 162 6.43 -9.05 4.84
CA PHE A 162 6.50 -8.98 3.37
C PHE A 162 7.07 -10.26 2.76
N ALA A 163 8.16 -10.81 3.31
CA ALA A 163 8.73 -12.08 2.83
C ALA A 163 7.68 -13.20 2.86
N LYS A 164 6.94 -13.32 3.96
CA LYS A 164 5.87 -14.32 4.10
C LYS A 164 4.78 -14.14 3.04
N ALA A 165 4.37 -12.90 2.75
CA ALA A 165 3.40 -12.60 1.71
C ALA A 165 3.94 -12.98 0.32
N LEU A 166 5.17 -12.58 -0.01
CA LEU A 166 5.80 -12.89 -1.30
C LEU A 166 5.96 -14.40 -1.51
N THR A 167 6.42 -15.15 -0.50
CA THR A 167 6.53 -16.63 -0.58
C THR A 167 5.17 -17.29 -0.83
N ARG A 168 4.09 -16.78 -0.22
CA ARG A 168 2.73 -17.30 -0.45
C ARG A 168 2.24 -17.04 -1.87
N LEU A 169 2.64 -15.92 -2.48
CA LEU A 169 2.18 -15.50 -3.81
C LEU A 169 2.99 -16.08 -4.98
N GLU A 170 4.13 -16.70 -4.68
CA GLU A 170 4.94 -17.43 -5.66
C GLU A 170 4.36 -18.83 -5.97
N GLN A 171 3.55 -19.37 -5.04
CA GLN A 171 2.88 -20.67 -5.14
C GLN A 171 1.58 -20.57 -5.93
#